data_AF-A0A964C3K5-F1
#
_entry.id   AF-A0A964C3K5-F1
#
_cell.length_a   1.000
_cell.length_b   1.000
_cell.length_c   1.000
_cell.angle_alpha   90.00
_cell.angle_beta   90.00
_cell.angle_gamma   90.00
#
_symmetry.space_group_name_H-M   'P 1'
#
loop_
_entity.id
_entity.type
_entity.pdbx_description
1 polymer ?
#
loop_
_entity_poly.entity_id
_entity_poly.type
_entity_poly.pdbx_seq_one_letter_code
_entity_poly.pdbx_strand_id
1 'polypeptide(L)'
;MPNRASILKQQFLQSIALPWEELLPESKVQELLANENVTYYSSVYTPIVTLWAMVSQVLDPDKSLSQAVKRMIVWLSAAGVKPPSSDTGAYSKARQRLPERLVQQLVPVVAEALEKQVPTEQQWCGRRVRVLDGTTVLMSDTPANQAEYPQHTNQKTGCGFPIAKIVVLFSLLTGAVVSAGIASLTTSEIVMSRLLYGNLLPDDVILADRAYGNYLDLVLVKQQGADAVFRKNHLRKTDFRRGKKFGIGDHQVVWDKPQQCPKHMSNEEFEALPSNFIVREV
;
A
#
# COMPACT_ATOMS: atom_id res chain seq x y z
N MET A 1 -20.57 -23.03 -2.93
CA MET A 1 -19.16 -23.00 -3.38
C MET A 1 -18.32 -22.53 -2.20
N PRO A 2 -17.23 -23.21 -1.83
CA PRO A 2 -16.34 -22.68 -0.80
C PRO A 2 -15.86 -21.31 -1.23
N ASN A 3 -15.84 -20.33 -0.32
CA ASN A 3 -15.33 -18.99 -0.62
C ASN A 3 -13.91 -19.14 -1.20
N ARG A 4 -13.65 -18.60 -2.39
CA ARG A 4 -12.34 -18.69 -3.06
C ARG A 4 -11.22 -18.19 -2.13
N ALA A 5 -11.50 -17.21 -1.28
CA ALA A 5 -10.58 -16.74 -0.26
C ALA A 5 -10.28 -17.79 0.83
N SER A 6 -11.23 -18.65 1.16
CA SER A 6 -11.04 -19.76 2.11
C SER A 6 -10.21 -20.89 1.49
N ILE A 7 -10.40 -21.19 0.20
CA ILE A 7 -9.58 -22.17 -0.53
C ILE A 7 -8.14 -21.66 -0.64
N LEU A 8 -7.96 -20.39 -1.04
CA LEU A 8 -6.65 -19.75 -1.10
C LEU A 8 -5.96 -19.74 0.26
N LYS A 9 -6.66 -19.31 1.33
CA LYS A 9 -6.13 -19.40 2.70
C LYS A 9 -5.75 -20.82 3.08
N GLN A 10 -6.56 -21.81 2.72
CA GLN A 10 -6.32 -23.20 3.08
C GLN A 10 -5.11 -23.79 2.33
N GLN A 11 -4.98 -23.53 1.03
CA GLN A 11 -3.79 -23.92 0.25
C GLN A 11 -2.53 -23.22 0.77
N PHE A 12 -2.64 -21.93 1.12
CA PHE A 12 -1.56 -21.12 1.68
C PHE A 12 -1.12 -21.57 3.08
N LEU A 13 -2.06 -22.05 3.90
CA LEU A 13 -1.79 -22.58 5.24
C LEU A 13 -1.26 -24.02 5.21
N GLN A 14 -1.54 -24.78 4.14
CA GLN A 14 -1.18 -26.19 4.00
C GLN A 14 0.15 -26.44 3.29
N SER A 15 0.79 -25.43 2.68
CA SER A 15 2.12 -25.62 2.10
C SER A 15 3.18 -25.76 3.21
N ILE A 16 3.88 -26.90 3.17
CA ILE A 16 4.99 -27.22 4.09
C ILE A 16 6.23 -26.35 3.76
N ALA A 17 6.37 -25.94 2.50
CA ALA A 17 7.33 -24.92 2.09
C ALA A 17 6.75 -23.54 2.38
N LEU A 18 7.57 -22.62 2.90
CA LEU A 18 7.20 -21.21 2.99
C LEU A 18 6.84 -20.75 1.57
N PRO A 19 5.57 -20.44 1.27
CA PRO A 19 5.06 -20.12 -0.09
C PRO A 19 5.60 -18.77 -0.61
N TRP A 20 6.66 -18.27 0.00
CA TRP A 20 7.26 -16.97 -0.21
C TRP A 20 8.49 -17.02 -1.09
N GLU A 21 9.08 -18.19 -1.36
CA GLU A 21 10.32 -18.22 -2.16
C GLU A 21 10.13 -17.61 -3.55
N GLU A 22 8.94 -17.75 -4.13
CA GLU A 22 8.59 -17.13 -5.42
C GLU A 22 8.27 -15.63 -5.31
N LEU A 23 7.75 -15.15 -4.17
CA LEU A 23 7.30 -13.76 -3.97
C LEU A 23 8.35 -12.87 -3.27
N LEU A 24 9.16 -13.48 -2.42
CA LEU A 24 10.21 -12.90 -1.57
C LEU A 24 11.44 -13.83 -1.65
N PRO A 25 12.06 -13.95 -2.84
CA PRO A 25 13.23 -14.81 -3.01
C PRO A 25 14.36 -14.33 -2.11
N GLU A 26 15.04 -15.28 -1.47
CA GLU A 26 16.17 -15.01 -0.58
C GLU A 26 17.22 -14.11 -1.26
N SER A 27 17.53 -14.37 -2.53
CA SER A 27 18.49 -13.58 -3.32
C SER A 27 18.13 -12.10 -3.35
N LYS A 28 16.85 -11.75 -3.50
CA LYS A 28 16.41 -10.35 -3.53
C LYS A 28 16.48 -9.70 -2.16
N VAL A 29 16.11 -10.43 -1.11
CA VAL A 29 16.23 -9.92 0.26
C VAL A 29 17.70 -9.69 0.63
N GLN A 30 18.60 -10.61 0.26
CA GLN A 30 20.04 -10.46 0.45
C GLN A 30 20.61 -9.26 -0.33
N GLU A 31 20.20 -9.06 -1.58
CA GLU A 31 20.58 -7.90 -2.40
C GLU A 31 20.20 -6.59 -1.69
N LEU A 32 18.96 -6.46 -1.22
CA LEU A 32 18.49 -5.26 -0.54
C LEU A 32 19.19 -5.03 0.81
N LEU A 33 19.43 -6.10 1.58
CA LEU A 33 20.21 -6.02 2.82
C LEU A 33 21.63 -5.53 2.56
N ALA A 34 22.27 -6.00 1.50
CA ALA A 34 23.60 -5.56 1.10
C ALA A 34 23.62 -4.08 0.67
N ASN A 35 22.63 -3.65 -0.12
CA ASN A 35 22.49 -2.25 -0.55
C ASN A 35 22.33 -1.28 0.63
N GLU A 36 21.65 -1.71 1.69
CA GLU A 36 21.45 -0.93 2.91
C GLU A 36 22.58 -1.12 3.95
N ASN A 37 23.66 -1.85 3.60
CA ASN A 37 24.78 -2.18 4.48
C ASN A 37 24.36 -2.82 5.82
N VAL A 38 23.31 -3.63 5.81
CA VAL A 38 22.74 -4.23 7.00
C VAL A 38 23.57 -5.44 7.40
N THR A 39 24.20 -5.37 8.58
CA THR A 39 24.89 -6.51 9.18
C THR A 39 23.96 -7.25 10.14
N TYR A 40 24.03 -8.58 10.14
CA TYR A 40 23.23 -9.41 11.02
C TYR A 40 24.00 -10.67 11.42
N TYR A 41 23.67 -11.21 12.60
CA TYR A 41 24.25 -12.46 13.07
C TYR A 41 23.73 -13.65 12.27
N SER A 42 24.61 -14.59 11.94
CA SER A 42 24.26 -15.91 11.38
C SER A 42 23.61 -16.81 12.43
N SER A 43 22.44 -16.39 12.92
CA SER A 43 21.57 -17.12 13.85
C SER A 43 20.37 -17.71 13.11
N VAL A 44 19.56 -18.53 13.78
CA VAL A 44 18.33 -19.09 13.20
C VAL A 44 17.39 -17.98 12.68
N TYR A 45 17.26 -16.87 13.41
CA TYR A 45 16.43 -15.74 13.00
C TYR A 45 17.26 -14.72 12.20
N THR A 46 17.64 -15.10 10.98
CA THR A 46 18.14 -14.14 9.98
C THR A 46 17.02 -13.17 9.56
N PRO A 47 17.33 -12.04 8.89
CA PRO A 47 16.30 -11.15 8.37
C PRO A 47 15.27 -11.86 7.49
N ILE A 48 15.69 -12.78 6.63
CA ILE A 48 14.81 -13.54 5.73
C ILE A 48 13.87 -14.44 6.55
N VAL A 49 14.43 -15.24 7.45
CA VAL A 49 13.64 -16.13 8.31
C VAL A 49 12.66 -15.32 9.17
N THR A 50 13.11 -14.17 9.69
CA THR A 50 12.27 -13.28 10.50
C THR A 50 11.13 -12.68 9.68
N LEU A 51 11.42 -12.22 8.45
CA LEU A 51 10.40 -11.69 7.55
C LEU A 51 9.35 -12.76 7.22
N TRP A 52 9.78 -13.94 6.79
CA TRP A 52 8.88 -15.05 6.46
C TRP A 52 8.04 -15.49 7.67
N ALA A 53 8.65 -15.55 8.86
CA ALA A 53 7.94 -15.83 10.11
C ALA A 53 6.90 -14.73 10.42
N MET A 54 7.22 -13.46 10.20
CA MET A 54 6.28 -12.35 10.40
C MET A 54 5.08 -12.42 9.45
N VAL A 55 5.31 -12.71 8.17
CA VAL A 55 4.20 -12.83 7.23
C VAL A 55 3.35 -14.06 7.58
N SER A 56 3.98 -15.19 7.91
CA SER A 56 3.27 -16.37 8.40
C SER A 56 2.45 -16.08 9.66
N GLN A 57 2.99 -15.29 10.60
CA GLN A 57 2.30 -14.90 11.83
C GLN A 57 1.05 -14.05 11.55
N VAL A 58 1.14 -13.08 10.62
CA VAL A 58 0.02 -12.18 10.30
C VAL A 58 -1.13 -12.94 9.61
N LEU A 59 -0.80 -13.97 8.84
CA LEU A 59 -1.78 -14.80 8.14
C LEU A 59 -2.36 -15.95 8.97
N ASP A 60 -1.73 -16.31 10.09
CA ASP A 60 -2.24 -17.34 10.99
C ASP A 60 -3.50 -16.85 11.73
N PRO A 61 -4.50 -17.72 11.97
CA PRO A 61 -5.61 -17.41 12.87
C PRO A 61 -5.15 -17.00 14.28
N ASP A 62 -4.10 -17.65 14.80
CA ASP A 62 -3.41 -17.27 16.03
C ASP A 62 -2.14 -16.47 15.68
N LYS A 63 -2.28 -15.14 15.76
CA LYS A 63 -1.23 -14.18 15.44
C LYS A 63 -0.19 -14.00 16.56
N SER A 64 -0.16 -14.88 17.56
CA SER A 64 0.78 -14.78 18.67
C SER A 64 2.22 -15.09 18.25
N LEU A 65 3.18 -14.53 19.00
CA LEU A 65 4.60 -14.88 18.82
C LEU A 65 4.85 -16.37 19.13
N SER A 66 4.13 -16.93 20.10
CA SER A 66 4.26 -18.35 20.46
C SER A 66 3.89 -19.24 19.28
N GLN A 67 2.80 -18.94 18.58
CA GLN A 67 2.37 -19.71 17.43
C GLN A 67 3.35 -19.59 16.26
N ALA A 68 3.85 -18.39 15.97
CA ALA A 68 4.87 -18.18 14.95
C ALA A 68 6.13 -19.02 15.23
N VAL A 69 6.62 -19.02 16.48
CA VAL A 69 7.80 -19.82 16.88
C VAL A 69 7.52 -21.32 16.77
N LYS A 70 6.34 -21.80 17.18
CA LYS A 70 5.96 -23.22 17.02
C LYS A 70 5.98 -23.66 15.56
N ARG A 71 5.42 -22.86 14.65
CA ARG A 71 5.46 -23.14 13.21
C ARG A 71 6.89 -23.19 12.68
N MET A 72 7.73 -22.24 13.11
CA MET A 72 9.15 -22.24 12.76
C MET A 72 9.89 -23.48 13.26
N ILE A 73 9.62 -23.95 14.48
CA ILE A 73 10.20 -25.18 15.02
C ILE A 73 9.78 -26.39 14.18
N VAL A 74 8.50 -26.49 13.82
CA VAL A 74 7.98 -27.58 12.96
C VAL A 74 8.66 -27.57 11.59
N TRP A 75 8.76 -26.40 10.96
CA TRP A 75 9.40 -26.24 9.65
C TRP A 75 10.88 -26.61 9.66
N LEU A 76 11.65 -26.07 10.62
CA LEU A 76 13.08 -26.37 10.74
C LEU A 76 13.33 -27.85 11.06
N SER A 77 12.51 -28.44 11.94
CA SER A 77 12.62 -29.87 12.27
C SER A 77 12.31 -30.75 11.06
N ALA A 78 11.29 -30.40 10.27
CA ALA A 78 10.96 -31.11 9.02
C ALA A 78 12.08 -30.99 7.97
N ALA A 79 12.82 -29.88 7.97
CA ALA A 79 14.00 -29.66 7.12
C ALA A 79 15.29 -30.31 7.68
N GLY A 80 15.24 -31.02 8.81
CA GLY A 80 16.41 -31.62 9.45
C GLY A 80 17.36 -30.62 10.12
N VAL A 81 16.94 -29.36 10.29
CA VAL A 81 17.70 -28.31 10.96
C VAL A 81 17.37 -28.29 12.44
N LYS A 82 18.37 -28.15 13.31
CA LYS A 82 18.16 -28.04 14.76
C LYS A 82 17.24 -26.85 15.07
N PRO A 83 16.06 -27.07 15.69
CA PRO A 83 15.11 -25.99 15.93
C PRO A 83 15.58 -25.06 17.06
N PRO A 84 15.10 -23.81 17.08
CA PRO A 84 15.34 -22.88 18.18
C PRO A 84 14.55 -23.28 19.43
N SER A 85 14.81 -22.60 20.55
CA SER A 85 13.95 -22.67 21.74
C SER A 85 12.52 -22.24 21.42
N SER A 86 11.55 -22.77 22.17
CA SER A 86 10.14 -22.34 22.13
C SER A 86 9.91 -20.95 22.74
N ASP A 87 10.93 -20.35 23.36
CA ASP A 87 10.88 -18.98 23.86
C ASP A 87 10.72 -17.95 22.72
N THR A 88 9.86 -16.95 22.94
CA THR A 88 9.53 -15.94 21.92
C THR A 88 10.51 -14.78 21.89
N GLY A 89 11.39 -14.65 22.87
CA GLY A 89 12.28 -13.51 23.05
C GLY A 89 13.27 -13.34 21.89
N ALA A 90 13.84 -14.43 21.38
CA ALA A 90 14.77 -14.37 20.25
C ALA A 90 14.08 -13.88 18.96
N TYR A 91 12.88 -14.41 18.67
CA TYR A 91 12.08 -13.99 17.54
C TYR A 91 11.62 -12.53 17.68
N SER A 92 11.13 -12.13 18.86
CA SER A 92 10.72 -10.76 19.15
C SER A 92 11.86 -9.75 18.91
N LYS A 93 13.06 -10.04 19.41
CA LYS A 93 14.27 -9.22 19.17
C LYS A 93 14.70 -9.21 17.71
N ALA A 94 14.47 -10.28 16.95
CA ALA A 94 14.78 -10.31 15.53
C ALA A 94 13.86 -9.40 14.73
N ARG A 95 12.55 -9.39 15.02
CA ARG A 95 11.57 -8.49 14.39
C ARG A 95 11.93 -7.02 14.55
N GLN A 96 12.41 -6.63 15.73
CA GLN A 96 12.84 -5.25 16.02
C GLN A 96 14.11 -4.84 15.27
N ARG A 97 14.91 -5.80 14.78
CA ARG A 97 16.14 -5.55 14.02
C ARG A 97 15.91 -5.44 12.51
N LEU A 98 14.70 -5.76 12.02
CA LEU A 98 14.40 -5.62 10.60
C LEU A 98 14.37 -4.14 10.22
N PRO A 99 15.19 -3.71 9.24
CA PRO A 99 15.16 -2.33 8.77
C PRO A 99 13.82 -2.01 8.12
N GLU A 100 13.22 -0.88 8.46
CA GLU A 100 11.98 -0.42 7.82
C GLU A 100 12.15 -0.25 6.31
N ARG A 101 13.29 0.31 5.89
CA ARG A 101 13.63 0.55 4.49
C ARG A 101 13.70 -0.72 3.65
N LEU A 102 14.13 -1.85 4.25
CA LEU A 102 14.09 -3.16 3.59
C LEU A 102 12.65 -3.54 3.24
N VAL A 103 11.72 -3.38 4.20
CA VAL A 103 10.30 -3.70 3.98
C VAL A 103 9.71 -2.76 2.93
N GLN A 104 10.00 -1.46 2.99
CA GLN A 104 9.55 -0.48 2.00
C GLN A 104 10.00 -0.85 0.57
N GLN A 105 11.24 -1.30 0.40
CA GLN A 105 11.78 -1.72 -0.90
C GLN A 105 11.19 -3.06 -1.40
N LEU A 106 10.76 -3.95 -0.50
CA LEU A 106 10.16 -5.22 -0.86
C LEU A 106 8.69 -5.11 -1.31
N VAL A 107 7.96 -4.08 -0.86
CA VAL A 107 6.57 -3.85 -1.25
C VAL A 107 6.36 -3.86 -2.79
N PRO A 108 7.05 -3.02 -3.58
CA PRO A 108 6.86 -3.03 -5.03
C PRO A 108 7.33 -4.33 -5.69
N VAL A 109 8.34 -5.01 -5.12
CA VAL A 109 8.83 -6.30 -5.63
C VAL A 109 7.74 -7.37 -5.54
N VAL A 110 7.07 -7.48 -4.38
CA VAL A 110 5.99 -8.44 -4.19
C VAL A 110 4.81 -8.12 -5.10
N ALA A 111 4.46 -6.83 -5.23
CA ALA A 111 3.39 -6.41 -6.13
C ALA A 111 3.67 -6.77 -7.59
N GLU A 112 4.89 -6.53 -8.06
CA GLU A 112 5.29 -6.87 -9.43
C GLU A 112 5.30 -8.39 -9.66
N ALA A 113 5.79 -9.17 -8.69
CA ALA A 113 5.79 -10.63 -8.77
C ALA A 113 4.36 -11.20 -8.89
N LEU A 114 3.41 -10.64 -8.12
CA LEU A 114 2.00 -11.01 -8.20
C LEU A 114 1.36 -10.57 -9.52
N GLU A 115 1.66 -9.36 -10.00
CA GLU A 115 1.12 -8.85 -11.27
C GLU A 115 1.60 -9.65 -12.48
N LYS A 116 2.84 -10.13 -12.48
CA LYS A 116 3.37 -10.99 -13.56
C LYS A 116 2.63 -12.31 -13.73
N GLN A 117 1.92 -12.76 -12.69
CA GLN A 117 1.11 -13.98 -12.74
C GLN A 117 -0.29 -13.73 -13.31
N VAL A 118 -0.68 -12.47 -13.52
CA VAL A 118 -2.00 -12.10 -14.04
C VAL A 118 -1.98 -12.12 -15.57
N PRO A 119 -2.78 -12.98 -16.23
CA PRO A 119 -2.93 -12.94 -17.68
C PRO A 119 -3.53 -11.61 -18.15
N THR A 120 -3.08 -11.11 -19.30
CA THR A 120 -3.56 -9.84 -19.87
C THR A 120 -5.06 -9.84 -20.12
N GLU A 121 -5.67 -11.00 -20.39
CA GLU A 121 -7.11 -11.16 -20.59
C GLU A 121 -7.93 -10.89 -19.34
N GLN A 122 -7.32 -10.99 -18.15
CA GLN A 122 -7.97 -10.64 -16.88
C GLN A 122 -7.88 -9.14 -16.57
N GLN A 123 -7.04 -8.41 -17.30
CA GLN A 123 -6.91 -6.97 -17.13
C GLN A 123 -8.14 -6.24 -17.70
N TRP A 124 -8.53 -5.16 -17.04
CA TRP A 124 -9.68 -4.38 -17.47
C TRP A 124 -9.34 -3.67 -18.78
N CYS A 125 -9.95 -4.11 -19.89
CA CYS A 125 -9.66 -3.61 -21.23
C CYS A 125 -8.16 -3.68 -21.58
N GLY A 126 -7.43 -4.69 -21.08
CA GLY A 126 -5.99 -4.82 -21.27
C GLY A 126 -5.14 -3.81 -20.47
N ARG A 127 -5.74 -3.16 -19.47
CA ARG A 127 -5.10 -2.13 -18.64
C ARG A 127 -5.09 -2.53 -17.17
N ARG A 128 -4.03 -2.13 -16.47
CA ARG A 128 -3.93 -2.34 -15.03
C ARG A 128 -4.78 -1.30 -14.31
N VAL A 129 -5.51 -1.76 -13.30
CA VAL A 129 -6.35 -0.89 -12.47
C VAL A 129 -5.71 -0.79 -11.09
N ARG A 130 -5.46 0.45 -10.67
CA ARG A 130 -4.94 0.80 -9.37
C ARG A 130 -6.03 1.38 -8.51
N VAL A 131 -6.04 1.06 -7.22
CA VAL A 131 -7.02 1.59 -6.26
C VAL A 131 -6.27 2.36 -5.20
N LEU A 132 -6.76 3.56 -4.90
CA LEU A 132 -6.22 4.41 -3.85
C LEU A 132 -7.19 4.46 -2.68
N ASP A 133 -6.70 4.17 -1.48
CA ASP A 133 -7.50 4.25 -0.26
C ASP A 133 -6.63 4.66 0.95
N GLY A 134 -7.28 5.25 1.94
CA GLY A 134 -6.68 5.75 3.17
C GLY A 134 -7.21 5.03 4.40
N THR A 135 -6.34 4.79 5.38
CA THR A 135 -6.72 4.26 6.69
C THR A 135 -5.85 4.83 7.80
N THR A 136 -6.19 4.52 9.05
CA THR A 136 -5.40 4.89 10.21
C THR A 136 -5.08 3.67 11.06
N VAL A 137 -3.93 3.71 11.72
CA VAL A 137 -3.49 2.65 12.64
C VAL A 137 -3.02 3.26 13.94
N LEU A 138 -3.27 2.56 15.04
CA LEU A 138 -2.67 2.88 16.34
C LEU A 138 -1.22 2.37 16.34
N MET A 139 -0.31 3.22 16.78
CA MET A 139 1.10 2.88 16.95
C MET A 139 1.39 2.52 18.40
N SER A 140 2.49 1.81 18.64
CA SER A 140 2.97 1.58 20.01
C SER A 140 3.24 2.91 20.71
N ASP A 141 2.76 3.04 21.94
CA ASP A 141 2.95 4.24 22.77
C ASP A 141 4.41 4.36 23.20
N THR A 142 5.18 5.11 22.41
CA THR A 142 6.58 5.42 22.66
C THR A 142 6.79 6.91 22.43
N PRO A 143 7.74 7.56 23.12
CA PRO A 143 8.02 8.98 22.90
C PRO A 143 8.36 9.31 21.44
N ALA A 144 9.06 8.42 20.74
CA ALA A 144 9.40 8.59 19.32
C ALA A 144 8.14 8.58 18.43
N ASN A 145 7.26 7.58 18.62
CA ASN A 145 6.01 7.53 17.85
C ASN A 145 5.07 8.69 18.20
N GLN A 146 5.05 9.13 19.46
CA GLN A 146 4.21 10.26 19.88
C GLN A 146 4.67 11.58 19.27
N ALA A 147 5.98 11.74 19.02
CA ALA A 147 6.54 12.91 18.35
C ALA A 147 6.20 12.92 16.84
N GLU A 148 6.34 11.77 16.16
CA GLU A 148 6.12 11.66 14.71
C GLU A 148 4.63 11.52 14.33
N TYR A 149 3.88 10.73 15.11
CA TYR A 149 2.49 10.34 14.88
C TYR A 149 1.61 10.70 16.07
N PRO A 150 1.48 11.99 16.44
CA PRO A 150 0.81 12.40 17.68
C PRO A 150 -0.62 11.87 17.79
N GLN A 151 -1.03 11.62 19.04
CA GLN A 151 -2.42 11.28 19.37
C GLN A 151 -3.43 12.33 18.86
N HIS A 152 -4.71 11.96 18.80
CA HIS A 152 -5.75 12.89 18.38
C HIS A 152 -5.89 14.08 19.35
N THR A 153 -6.10 15.27 18.80
CA THR A 153 -6.21 16.54 19.54
C THR A 153 -7.38 16.64 20.51
N ASN A 154 -8.34 15.71 20.46
CA ASN A 154 -9.48 15.66 21.37
C ASN A 154 -9.15 14.87 22.65
N GLN A 155 -8.00 14.20 22.69
CA GLN A 155 -7.49 13.48 23.86
C GLN A 155 -6.49 14.38 24.61
N LYS A 156 -6.58 14.38 25.94
CA LYS A 156 -5.57 15.05 26.79
C LYS A 156 -4.21 14.40 26.57
N THR A 157 -3.14 15.19 26.59
CA THR A 157 -1.75 14.69 26.44
C THR A 157 -1.49 13.49 27.35
N GLY A 158 -1.05 12.37 26.77
CA GLY A 158 -0.75 11.13 27.49
C GLY A 158 -1.96 10.24 27.78
N CYS A 159 -3.16 10.63 27.35
CA CYS A 159 -4.39 9.81 27.43
C CYS A 159 -4.77 9.18 26.09
N GLY A 160 -3.96 9.36 25.05
CA GLY A 160 -4.20 8.86 23.70
C GLY A 160 -3.00 8.07 23.18
N PHE A 161 -3.25 7.15 22.25
CA PHE A 161 -2.19 6.45 21.54
C PHE A 161 -1.73 7.26 20.32
N PRO A 162 -0.45 7.14 19.90
CA PRO A 162 -0.02 7.71 18.64
C PRO A 162 -0.80 7.09 17.46
N ILE A 163 -1.13 7.91 16.45
CA ILE A 163 -1.97 7.52 15.31
C ILE A 163 -1.26 7.87 14.01
N ALA A 164 -0.94 6.84 13.23
CA ALA A 164 -0.43 7.01 11.88
C ALA A 164 -1.57 6.92 10.86
N LYS A 165 -1.51 7.77 9.83
CA LYS A 165 -2.31 7.68 8.63
C LYS A 165 -1.52 6.94 7.56
N ILE A 166 -2.17 6.03 6.88
CA ILE A 166 -1.60 5.25 5.78
C ILE A 166 -2.46 5.51 4.55
N VAL A 167 -1.84 5.91 3.46
CA VAL A 167 -2.47 5.98 2.13
C VAL A 167 -1.79 4.95 1.25
N VAL A 168 -2.58 4.17 0.54
CA VAL A 168 -2.08 3.00 -0.16
C VAL A 168 -2.61 2.95 -1.58
N LEU A 169 -1.72 2.65 -2.51
CA LEU A 169 -2.03 2.31 -3.89
C LEU A 169 -1.97 0.78 -4.04
N PHE A 170 -3.09 0.16 -4.36
CA PHE A 170 -3.21 -1.28 -4.54
C PHE A 170 -3.41 -1.65 -6.01
N SER A 171 -3.03 -2.87 -6.38
CA SER A 171 -3.59 -3.53 -7.57
C SER A 171 -5.04 -3.93 -7.30
N LEU A 172 -5.97 -3.57 -8.19
CA LEU A 172 -7.35 -4.04 -8.09
C LEU A 172 -7.46 -5.57 -8.27
N LEU A 173 -6.63 -6.14 -9.15
CA LEU A 173 -6.73 -7.55 -9.53
C LEU A 173 -6.10 -8.48 -8.48
N THR A 174 -4.88 -8.16 -8.04
CA THR A 174 -4.15 -9.01 -7.10
C THR A 174 -4.38 -8.63 -5.64
N GLY A 175 -4.89 -7.41 -5.38
CA GLY A 175 -4.97 -6.84 -4.03
C GLY A 175 -3.61 -6.47 -3.44
N ALA A 176 -2.51 -6.62 -4.20
CA ALA A 176 -1.17 -6.32 -3.72
C ALA A 176 -0.98 -4.82 -3.50
N VAL A 177 -0.25 -4.47 -2.43
CA VAL A 177 0.19 -3.09 -2.18
C VAL A 177 1.32 -2.76 -3.15
N VAL A 178 1.09 -1.79 -4.04
CA VAL A 178 2.10 -1.30 -5.00
C VAL A 178 3.02 -0.28 -4.33
N SER A 179 2.41 0.66 -3.59
CA SER A 179 3.13 1.69 -2.85
C SER A 179 2.26 2.19 -1.70
N ALA A 180 2.88 2.66 -0.62
CA ALA A 180 2.17 3.26 0.51
C ALA A 180 2.93 4.48 1.04
N GLY A 181 2.19 5.47 1.51
CA GLY A 181 2.70 6.59 2.29
C GLY A 181 2.20 6.49 3.72
N ILE A 182 3.07 6.74 4.70
CA ILE A 182 2.73 6.81 6.11
C ILE A 182 3.04 8.23 6.61
N ALA A 183 2.12 8.83 7.34
CA ALA A 183 2.31 10.16 7.90
C ALA A 183 1.50 10.34 9.19
N SER A 184 1.72 11.46 9.87
CA SER A 184 0.85 11.92 10.96
C SER A 184 -0.62 12.03 10.53
N LEU A 185 -1.54 11.83 11.48
CA LEU A 185 -2.98 11.98 11.28
C LEU A 185 -3.37 13.35 10.70
N THR A 186 -2.60 14.41 11.00
CA THR A 186 -2.85 15.78 10.54
C THR A 186 -2.46 16.01 9.09
N THR A 187 -1.67 15.12 8.49
CA THR A 187 -1.28 15.21 7.08
C THR A 187 -2.47 14.91 6.18
N SER A 188 -2.68 15.74 5.16
CA SER A 188 -3.80 15.56 4.22
C SER A 188 -3.62 14.30 3.38
N GLU A 189 -4.66 13.47 3.32
CA GLU A 189 -4.71 12.24 2.50
C GLU A 189 -4.49 12.53 1.02
N ILE A 190 -5.07 13.64 0.53
CA ILE A 190 -4.92 14.10 -0.86
C ILE A 190 -3.46 14.45 -1.16
N VAL A 191 -2.75 15.07 -0.21
CA VAL A 191 -1.32 15.39 -0.39
C VAL A 191 -0.49 14.13 -0.46
N MET A 192 -0.72 13.18 0.46
CA MET A 192 -0.02 11.89 0.46
C MET A 192 -0.25 11.13 -0.85
N SER A 193 -1.49 11.14 -1.35
CA SER A 193 -1.87 10.45 -2.57
C SER A 193 -1.14 10.95 -3.82
N ARG A 194 -0.87 12.26 -3.88
CA ARG A 194 -0.14 12.86 -5.00
C ARG A 194 1.30 12.41 -5.09
N LEU A 195 1.91 12.08 -3.95
CA LEU A 195 3.24 11.44 -3.92
C LEU A 195 3.17 10.03 -4.52
N LEU A 196 2.03 9.34 -4.35
CA LEU A 196 1.85 7.98 -4.88
C LEU A 196 1.55 7.95 -6.38
N TYR A 197 1.08 9.05 -6.98
CA TYR A 197 0.86 9.10 -8.44
C TYR A 197 2.15 8.87 -9.23
N GLY A 198 3.32 9.22 -8.68
CA GLY A 198 4.60 8.92 -9.32
C GLY A 198 4.91 7.41 -9.47
N ASN A 199 4.13 6.53 -8.83
CA ASN A 199 4.22 5.08 -8.99
C ASN A 199 3.23 4.51 -10.04
N LEU A 200 2.39 5.36 -10.64
CA LEU A 200 1.58 4.97 -11.79
C LEU A 200 2.48 4.84 -13.02
N LEU A 201 2.20 3.86 -13.88
CA LEU A 201 2.81 3.84 -15.21
C LEU A 201 1.79 4.31 -16.26
N PRO A 202 2.26 4.67 -17.48
CA PRO A 202 1.38 4.98 -18.59
C PRO A 202 0.33 3.88 -18.80
N ASP A 203 -0.86 4.30 -19.21
CA ASP A 203 -2.04 3.45 -19.42
C ASP A 203 -2.61 2.78 -18.16
N ASP A 204 -2.10 3.05 -16.95
CA ASP A 204 -2.81 2.67 -15.73
C ASP A 204 -4.16 3.39 -15.63
N VAL A 205 -5.10 2.75 -14.92
CA VAL A 205 -6.39 3.35 -14.55
C VAL A 205 -6.45 3.42 -13.03
N ILE A 206 -6.52 4.61 -12.46
CA ILE A 206 -6.64 4.78 -11.01
C ILE A 206 -8.10 5.00 -10.59
N LEU A 207 -8.53 4.25 -9.58
CA LEU A 207 -9.83 4.35 -8.92
C LEU A 207 -9.64 4.97 -7.53
N ALA A 208 -10.51 5.90 -7.18
CA ALA A 208 -10.54 6.50 -5.86
C ALA A 208 -11.91 7.11 -5.54
N ASP A 209 -12.11 7.44 -4.27
CA ASP A 209 -13.38 7.95 -3.78
C ASP A 209 -13.66 9.43 -4.16
N ARG A 210 -14.67 10.04 -3.54
CA ARG A 210 -15.12 11.40 -3.87
C ARG A 210 -14.16 12.51 -3.47
N ALA A 211 -13.21 12.26 -2.58
CA ALA A 211 -12.23 13.27 -2.18
C ALA A 211 -11.32 13.64 -3.36
N TYR A 212 -11.03 12.65 -4.22
CA TYR A 212 -10.09 12.75 -5.34
C TYR A 212 -10.70 13.29 -6.63
N GLY A 213 -12.04 13.29 -6.76
CA GLY A 213 -12.77 13.77 -7.94
C GLY A 213 -12.73 15.28 -8.15
N ASN A 214 -11.54 15.86 -8.26
CA ASN A 214 -11.28 17.28 -8.47
C ASN A 214 -10.27 17.51 -9.62
N TYR A 215 -10.22 18.75 -10.12
CA TYR A 215 -9.39 19.14 -11.27
C TYR A 215 -7.93 18.73 -11.12
N LEU A 216 -7.35 19.02 -9.97
CA LEU A 216 -5.92 18.90 -9.76
C LEU A 216 -5.48 17.43 -9.81
N ASP A 217 -6.19 16.57 -9.09
CA ASP A 217 -5.86 15.14 -9.04
C ASP A 217 -6.06 14.45 -10.41
N LEU A 218 -7.10 14.82 -11.19
CA LEU A 218 -7.26 14.32 -12.55
C LEU A 218 -6.09 14.72 -13.48
N VAL A 219 -5.65 15.98 -13.40
CA VAL A 219 -4.54 16.48 -14.21
C VAL A 219 -3.22 15.83 -13.81
N LEU A 220 -2.94 15.72 -12.52
CA LEU A 220 -1.70 15.10 -12.03
C LEU A 220 -1.61 13.62 -12.41
N VAL A 221 -2.71 12.88 -12.36
CA VAL A 221 -2.76 11.50 -12.87
C VAL A 221 -2.49 11.48 -14.38
N LYS A 222 -3.12 12.40 -15.14
CA LYS A 222 -2.93 12.44 -16.59
C LYS A 222 -1.50 12.76 -17.00
N GLN A 223 -0.78 13.57 -16.22
CA GLN A 223 0.65 13.85 -16.44
C GLN A 223 1.53 12.59 -16.32
N GLN A 224 1.09 11.57 -15.59
CA GLN A 224 1.77 10.26 -15.51
C GLN A 224 1.44 9.35 -16.70
N GLY A 225 0.62 9.81 -17.66
CA GLY A 225 0.12 8.99 -18.76
C GLY A 225 -0.99 8.00 -18.35
N ALA A 226 -1.49 8.09 -17.13
CA ALA A 226 -2.59 7.28 -16.62
C ALA A 226 -3.95 7.97 -16.82
N ASP A 227 -5.04 7.21 -16.66
CA ASP A 227 -6.39 7.74 -16.60
C ASP A 227 -7.00 7.56 -15.21
N ALA A 228 -7.90 8.46 -14.82
CA ALA A 228 -8.56 8.43 -13.52
C ALA A 228 -10.06 8.19 -13.65
N VAL A 229 -10.60 7.36 -12.76
CA VAL A 229 -12.03 7.20 -12.53
C VAL A 229 -12.29 7.44 -11.06
N PHE A 230 -12.67 8.67 -10.74
CA PHE A 230 -12.96 9.09 -9.38
C PHE A 230 -14.44 9.35 -9.19
N ARG A 231 -14.95 9.00 -8.02
CA ARG A 231 -16.31 9.43 -7.67
C ARG A 231 -16.33 10.96 -7.67
N LYS A 232 -17.37 11.56 -8.25
CA LYS A 232 -17.46 13.02 -8.32
C LYS A 232 -17.49 13.63 -6.92
N ASN A 233 -16.67 14.67 -6.70
CA ASN A 233 -16.72 15.43 -5.45
C ASN A 233 -18.09 16.10 -5.28
N HIS A 234 -18.68 15.93 -4.10
CA HIS A 234 -20.02 16.43 -3.75
C HIS A 234 -20.18 17.96 -3.88
N LEU A 235 -19.08 18.73 -3.78
CA LEU A 235 -19.12 20.19 -3.93
C LEU A 235 -19.20 20.64 -5.39
N ARG A 236 -18.93 19.76 -6.35
CA ARG A 236 -18.98 20.09 -7.78
C ARG A 236 -20.40 19.89 -8.33
N LYS A 237 -21.00 21.00 -8.76
CA LYS A 237 -22.29 21.01 -9.45
C LYS A 237 -22.12 20.44 -10.87
N THR A 238 -23.02 19.55 -11.26
CA THR A 238 -23.10 19.02 -12.63
C THR A 238 -24.40 19.46 -13.26
N ASP A 239 -24.33 19.94 -14.49
CA ASP A 239 -25.48 20.19 -15.34
C ASP A 239 -25.36 19.36 -16.62
N PHE A 240 -26.02 18.20 -16.65
CA PHE A 240 -26.03 17.26 -17.79
C PHE A 240 -26.69 17.83 -19.06
N ARG A 241 -27.18 19.07 -19.02
CA ARG A 241 -27.68 19.78 -20.21
C ARG A 241 -26.56 20.47 -20.99
N ARG A 242 -25.39 20.67 -20.38
CA ARG A 242 -24.22 21.32 -20.97
C ARG A 242 -23.24 20.28 -21.53
N GLY A 243 -22.21 20.77 -22.24
CA GLY A 243 -21.16 19.91 -22.79
C GLY A 243 -21.62 19.05 -23.97
N LYS A 244 -20.74 18.12 -24.36
CA LYS A 244 -21.01 17.15 -25.43
C LYS A 244 -21.64 15.90 -24.82
N LYS A 245 -22.89 15.60 -25.17
CA LYS A 245 -23.64 14.46 -24.62
C LYS A 245 -23.31 13.16 -25.35
N PHE A 246 -23.24 12.06 -24.59
CA PHE A 246 -23.13 10.69 -25.11
C PHE A 246 -24.33 9.82 -24.72
N GLY A 247 -25.12 10.23 -23.73
CA GLY A 247 -26.31 9.53 -23.27
C GLY A 247 -27.00 10.24 -22.11
N ILE A 248 -28.01 9.59 -21.53
CA ILE A 248 -28.66 10.09 -20.30
C ILE A 248 -27.65 9.99 -19.15
N GLY A 249 -27.32 11.12 -18.53
CA GLY A 249 -26.34 11.17 -17.44
C GLY A 249 -24.88 11.06 -17.90
N ASP A 250 -24.59 11.13 -19.19
CA ASP A 250 -23.24 10.93 -19.72
C ASP A 250 -22.87 12.08 -20.68
N HIS A 251 -21.90 12.88 -20.27
CA HIS A 251 -21.43 14.03 -21.03
C HIS A 251 -19.94 14.29 -20.83
N GLN A 252 -19.37 15.04 -21.77
CA GLN A 252 -18.03 15.58 -21.69
C GLN A 252 -18.10 17.10 -21.53
N VAL A 253 -17.43 17.58 -20.50
CA VAL A 253 -17.38 18.99 -20.09
C VAL A 253 -15.93 19.45 -19.93
N VAL A 254 -15.74 20.75 -19.93
CA VAL A 254 -14.45 21.37 -19.62
C VAL A 254 -14.48 21.80 -18.16
N TRP A 255 -13.47 21.39 -17.40
CA TRP A 255 -13.23 21.86 -16.04
C TRP A 255 -12.11 22.89 -16.06
N ASP A 256 -12.37 24.07 -15.53
CA ASP A 256 -11.36 25.11 -15.41
C ASP A 256 -10.42 24.85 -14.23
N LYS A 257 -9.15 25.23 -14.40
CA LYS A 257 -8.15 25.28 -13.34
C LYS A 257 -8.67 26.19 -12.21
N PRO A 258 -8.53 25.78 -10.94
CA PRO A 258 -8.90 26.62 -9.81
C PRO A 258 -8.22 27.99 -9.88
N GLN A 259 -8.89 29.04 -9.40
CA GLN A 259 -8.31 30.38 -9.37
C GLN A 259 -7.23 30.54 -8.29
N GLN A 260 -7.25 29.69 -7.26
CA GLN A 260 -6.33 29.74 -6.14
C GLN A 260 -5.42 28.51 -6.16
N CYS A 261 -4.11 28.75 -6.09
CA CYS A 261 -3.12 27.71 -5.86
C CYS A 261 -3.36 27.05 -4.49
N PRO A 262 -3.43 25.71 -4.41
CA PRO A 262 -3.53 25.02 -3.13
C PRO A 262 -2.28 25.26 -2.27
N LYS A 263 -2.46 25.37 -0.95
CA LYS A 263 -1.37 25.65 0.01
C LYS A 263 -0.22 24.63 -0.01
N HIS A 264 -0.49 23.43 -0.49
CA HIS A 264 0.40 22.28 -0.52
C HIS A 264 0.99 22.00 -1.91
N MET A 265 1.04 23.03 -2.76
CA MET A 265 1.65 23.00 -4.09
C MET A 265 2.39 24.32 -4.31
N SER A 266 3.54 24.28 -4.98
CA SER A 266 4.26 25.50 -5.32
C SER A 266 3.54 26.28 -6.43
N ASN A 267 3.73 27.60 -6.47
CA ASN A 267 3.14 28.41 -7.53
C ASN A 267 3.67 28.00 -8.92
N GLU A 268 4.94 27.61 -9.02
CA GLU A 268 5.54 27.16 -10.29
C GLU A 268 4.88 25.89 -10.81
N GLU A 269 4.74 24.86 -9.96
CA GLU A 269 4.03 23.62 -10.32
C GLU A 269 2.59 23.90 -10.71
N PHE A 270 1.92 24.79 -9.97
CA PHE A 270 0.53 25.14 -10.25
C PHE A 270 0.40 25.86 -11.59
N GLU A 271 1.27 26.83 -11.89
CA GLU A 271 1.27 27.55 -13.17
C GLU A 271 1.56 26.66 -14.37
N ALA A 272 2.37 25.61 -14.21
CA ALA A 272 2.62 24.62 -15.26
C ALA A 272 1.38 23.77 -15.62
N LEU A 273 0.36 23.73 -14.77
CA LEU A 273 -0.88 23.01 -15.06
C LEU A 273 -1.69 23.71 -16.16
N PRO A 274 -2.38 22.95 -17.03
CA PRO A 274 -3.23 23.54 -18.06
C PRO A 274 -4.29 24.47 -17.46
N SER A 275 -4.81 25.41 -18.25
CA SER A 275 -5.87 26.32 -17.81
C SER A 275 -7.23 25.62 -17.69
N ASN A 276 -7.41 24.52 -18.42
CA ASN A 276 -8.61 23.71 -18.39
C ASN A 276 -8.30 22.24 -18.70
N PHE A 277 -9.24 21.36 -18.37
CA PHE A 277 -9.12 19.93 -18.56
C PHE A 277 -10.47 19.34 -18.96
N ILE A 278 -10.47 18.49 -19.98
CA ILE A 278 -11.70 17.87 -20.48
C ILE A 278 -12.00 16.62 -19.63
N VAL A 279 -13.21 16.56 -19.07
CA VAL A 279 -13.65 15.48 -18.18
C VAL A 279 -14.96 14.89 -18.70
N ARG A 280 -15.08 13.56 -18.64
CA ARG A 280 -16.36 12.87 -18.84
C ARG A 280 -17.02 12.65 -17.48
N GLU A 281 -18.23 13.15 -17.30
CA GLU A 281 -19.03 12.87 -16.10
C GLU A 281 -20.14 11.88 -16.49
N VAL A 282 -20.25 10.81 -15.72
CA VAL A 282 -21.17 9.68 -15.91
C VAL A 282 -21.91 9.41 -14.59
#